data_AF-A0A9P1N5B5-F1
#
_entry.id   AF-A0A9P1N5B5-F1
#
_cell.length_a   1.000
_cell.length_b   1.000
_cell.length_c   1.000
_cell.angle_alpha   90.00
_cell.angle_beta   90.00
_cell.angle_gamma   90.00
#
_symmetry.space_group_name_H-M   'P 1'
#
loop_
_entity.id
_entity.type
_entity.pdbx_description
1 polymer ?
#
loop_
_entity_poly.entity_id
_entity_poly.type
_entity_poly.pdbx_seq_one_letter_code
_entity_poly.pdbx_strand_id
1 'polypeptide(L)'
;MSKSIGKRKLHSFVDYVKDLHARNLLRNSFPSDLGTKFNDELSSLPPYAYAGFDPTAESLHVGNLLILTNLLRVQQFGIQPIALIGGATARIGDPSGRTTERNTISEDIVENNAKSVTNQVLSIFENATDQKPIIVNNYEWFGNMGMIDYLRNCKKMQLGEMLRMGAVKSRMESGISFTEFSYQTMQAYDWYMLDNKYGCRFQLGGSDQLGHLDFGAHNIKRLTNHFAAGVCLPLLVDSAGNKLGKSVGGGSLWLDSKKTSPYHFYQYFTQLHDDKAEELLLQLSLRSIDEVTGIVKEHRNSLGKRVAQIEIAEEVTKLVHGKIGLDSAKRCTNALFGGKNADFSNLQKDEILQLFGTTVDLRNVETIGQLADLTRTDKVKGSELMKKGAFSVNGMKKLDPAEKLDNSHHLPNNPGLTLVCWGKRKYQLSAPYLYMSGAAHSKLQKLVLSTYRDFLRASRNQHPSIRTHIRQEFRASATRFDKSEVLIIEHFLRRSQRQLETIRKGQIEKISVVENHKN
;
A
#
# COMPACT_ATOMS: atom_id res chain seq x y z
N MET A 1 18.69 20.80 14.80
CA MET A 1 19.44 20.49 16.03
C MET A 1 20.26 19.24 15.79
N SER A 2 21.58 19.40 15.87
CA SER A 2 22.66 18.41 16.05
C SER A 2 22.40 16.95 15.66
N LYS A 3 22.96 16.52 14.51
CA LYS A 3 23.27 15.10 14.25
C LYS A 3 24.43 14.69 15.16
N SER A 4 24.13 14.15 16.34
CA SER A 4 25.11 13.38 17.13
C SER A 4 24.99 11.90 16.79
N ILE A 5 25.78 11.40 15.86
CA ILE A 5 26.03 9.95 15.75
C ILE A 5 27.20 9.65 16.69
N GLY A 6 26.89 9.62 17.99
CA GLY A 6 27.81 9.21 19.04
C GLY A 6 27.81 7.69 19.16
N LYS A 7 29.02 7.09 19.18
CA LYS A 7 29.39 5.71 19.59
C LYS A 7 28.52 4.57 19.01
N ARG A 8 29.16 3.60 18.33
CA ARG A 8 28.55 2.28 18.05
C ARG A 8 27.96 1.74 19.37
N LYS A 9 26.62 1.77 19.50
CA LYS A 9 25.93 1.06 20.59
C LYS A 9 26.35 -0.40 20.51
N LEU A 10 26.74 -0.98 21.64
CA LEU A 10 26.86 -2.43 21.75
C LEU A 10 25.48 -3.01 21.44
N HIS A 11 25.41 -4.09 20.66
CA HIS A 11 24.12 -4.71 20.35
C HIS A 11 23.56 -5.38 21.61
N SER A 12 22.24 -5.32 21.80
CA SER A 12 21.61 -5.89 23.00
C SER A 12 20.18 -6.35 22.70
N PHE A 13 20.01 -7.67 22.52
CA PHE A 13 18.66 -8.26 22.46
C PHE A 13 17.94 -8.17 23.80
N VAL A 14 18.67 -8.20 24.92
CA VAL A 14 18.08 -8.05 26.25
C VAL A 14 17.37 -6.70 26.39
N ASP A 15 18.02 -5.61 25.96
CA ASP A 15 17.41 -4.28 26.04
C ASP A 15 16.30 -4.09 25.01
N TYR A 16 16.44 -4.69 23.82
CA TYR A 16 15.35 -4.73 22.84
C TYR A 16 14.11 -5.43 23.39
N VAL A 17 14.25 -6.60 24.01
CA VAL A 17 13.13 -7.34 24.61
C VAL A 17 12.49 -6.57 25.78
N LYS A 18 13.29 -5.85 26.58
CA LYS A 18 12.76 -4.94 27.62
C LYS A 18 11.94 -3.80 27.01
N ASP A 19 12.41 -3.18 25.92
CA ASP A 19 11.65 -2.13 25.21
C ASP A 19 10.35 -2.68 24.62
N LEU A 20 10.35 -3.90 24.06
CA LEU A 20 9.12 -4.57 23.62
C LEU A 20 8.14 -4.78 24.77
N HIS A 21 8.63 -5.20 25.94
CA HIS A 21 7.80 -5.38 27.12
C HIS A 21 7.18 -4.05 27.58
N ALA A 22 7.98 -2.98 27.65
CA ALA A 22 7.51 -1.65 28.03
C ALA A 22 6.45 -1.07 27.06
N ARG A 23 6.47 -1.50 25.79
CA ARG A 23 5.50 -1.10 24.74
C ARG A 23 4.29 -2.03 24.63
N ASN A 24 4.16 -3.04 25.49
CA ASN A 24 3.13 -4.08 25.39
C ASN A 24 3.17 -4.87 24.06
N LEU A 25 4.36 -5.02 23.47
CA LEU A 25 4.59 -5.75 22.22
C LEU A 25 5.03 -7.21 22.45
N LEU A 26 5.57 -7.52 23.64
CA LEU A 26 5.95 -8.89 24.01
C LEU A 26 4.74 -9.67 24.54
N ARG A 27 3.86 -10.14 23.64
CA ARG A 27 2.72 -10.99 24.02
C ARG A 27 3.04 -12.48 23.93
N ASN A 28 3.58 -12.88 22.79
CA ASN A 28 3.92 -14.25 22.47
C ASN A 28 5.38 -14.29 22.02
N SER A 29 6.13 -15.27 22.51
CA SER A 29 7.53 -15.44 22.15
C SER A 29 7.92 -16.91 22.15
N PHE A 30 9.03 -17.20 21.49
CA PHE A 30 9.77 -18.42 21.67
C PHE A 30 11.17 -18.10 22.21
N PRO A 31 11.59 -18.72 23.34
CA PRO A 31 10.75 -19.46 24.29
C PRO A 31 9.65 -18.58 24.93
N SER A 32 8.67 -19.18 25.62
CA SER A 32 7.55 -18.43 26.23
C SER A 32 8.01 -17.40 27.27
N ASP A 33 9.09 -17.71 28.00
CA ASP A 33 9.59 -16.90 29.10
C ASP A 33 10.75 -15.98 28.67
N LEU A 34 10.83 -15.64 27.37
CA LEU A 34 11.96 -14.94 26.76
C LEU A 34 12.36 -13.66 27.51
N GLY A 35 11.38 -12.90 28.00
CA GLY A 35 11.61 -11.64 28.72
C GLY A 35 12.12 -11.78 30.16
N THR A 36 12.21 -13.00 30.70
CA THR A 36 12.54 -13.22 32.13
C THR A 36 13.68 -14.20 32.38
N LYS A 37 13.78 -15.30 31.61
CA LYS A 37 14.70 -16.41 31.92
C LYS A 37 15.89 -16.58 30.98
N PHE A 38 15.90 -15.92 29.83
CA PHE A 38 16.84 -16.21 28.73
C PHE A 38 17.83 -15.06 28.46
N ASN A 39 18.18 -14.27 29.48
CA ASN A 39 19.04 -13.10 29.30
C ASN A 39 20.45 -13.46 28.83
N ASP A 40 21.01 -14.57 29.32
CA ASP A 40 22.35 -15.02 28.95
C ASP A 40 22.37 -15.50 27.49
N GLU A 41 21.38 -16.29 27.10
CA GLU A 41 21.25 -16.77 25.72
C GLU A 41 20.99 -15.60 24.77
N LEU A 42 20.11 -14.66 25.12
CA LEU A 42 19.86 -13.44 24.34
C LEU A 42 21.12 -12.59 24.17
N SER A 43 21.94 -12.48 25.21
CA SER A 43 23.21 -11.73 25.17
C SER A 43 24.24 -12.39 24.27
N SER A 44 24.14 -13.71 24.06
CA SER A 44 25.01 -14.49 23.18
C SER A 44 24.57 -14.51 21.71
N LEU A 45 23.38 -13.98 21.39
CA LEU A 45 22.86 -14.01 20.04
C LEU A 45 23.67 -13.09 19.10
N PRO A 46 24.01 -13.54 17.87
CA PRO A 46 24.63 -12.69 16.87
C PRO A 46 23.66 -11.56 16.51
N PRO A 47 24.16 -10.36 16.15
CA PRO A 47 23.35 -9.15 16.02
C PRO A 47 22.52 -9.13 14.73
N TYR A 48 21.70 -10.14 14.49
CA TYR A 48 20.84 -10.26 13.32
C TYR A 48 19.44 -10.70 13.74
N ALA A 49 18.44 -9.95 13.28
CA ALA A 49 17.03 -10.30 13.44
C ALA A 49 16.35 -10.24 12.08
N TYR A 50 15.42 -11.14 11.80
CA TYR A 50 14.70 -11.13 10.52
C TYR A 50 13.18 -11.13 10.68
N ALA A 51 12.51 -10.65 9.64
CA ALA A 51 11.09 -10.86 9.43
C ALA A 51 10.81 -11.23 7.97
N GLY A 52 9.84 -12.11 7.76
CA GLY A 52 9.39 -12.54 6.44
C GLY A 52 8.27 -11.67 5.87
N PHE A 53 8.30 -11.43 4.57
CA PHE A 53 7.26 -10.73 3.81
C PHE A 53 6.92 -11.53 2.56
N ASP A 54 5.74 -12.16 2.53
CA ASP A 54 5.24 -12.85 1.35
C ASP A 54 4.62 -11.83 0.36
N PRO A 55 5.15 -11.70 -0.88
CA PRO A 55 4.66 -10.74 -1.88
C PRO A 55 3.33 -11.16 -2.54
N THR A 56 2.25 -11.25 -1.77
CA THR A 56 0.90 -11.59 -2.27
C THR A 56 0.22 -10.46 -3.05
N ALA A 57 0.74 -9.24 -2.95
CA ALA A 57 0.27 -8.06 -3.67
C ALA A 57 1.45 -7.12 -3.98
N GLU A 58 1.26 -6.20 -4.92
CA GLU A 58 2.26 -5.21 -5.32
C GLU A 58 2.63 -4.22 -4.19
N SER A 59 1.94 -4.25 -3.04
CA SER A 59 2.18 -3.34 -1.93
C SER A 59 1.86 -4.01 -0.60
N LEU A 60 2.60 -3.66 0.44
CA LEU A 60 2.25 -3.93 1.83
C LEU A 60 1.12 -3.00 2.28
N HIS A 61 0.42 -3.41 3.34
CA HIS A 61 -0.61 -2.60 3.99
C HIS A 61 -0.25 -2.33 5.45
N VAL A 62 -1.04 -1.50 6.13
CA VAL A 62 -0.80 -1.07 7.53
C VAL A 62 -0.61 -2.24 8.51
N GLY A 63 -1.23 -3.40 8.29
CA GLY A 63 -0.97 -4.61 9.09
C GLY A 63 0.50 -5.06 9.12
N ASN A 64 1.30 -4.73 8.10
CA ASN A 64 2.74 -5.04 8.06
C ASN A 64 3.60 -3.95 8.72
N LEU A 65 3.03 -2.78 9.03
CA LEU A 65 3.76 -1.63 9.55
C LEU A 65 4.37 -1.92 10.92
N LEU A 66 3.71 -2.72 11.76
CA LEU A 66 4.26 -3.09 13.06
C LEU A 66 5.52 -3.95 12.94
N ILE A 67 5.57 -4.86 11.97
CA ILE A 67 6.77 -5.66 11.70
C ILE A 67 7.89 -4.77 11.16
N LEU A 68 7.59 -3.89 10.20
CA LEU A 68 8.57 -2.97 9.62
C LEU A 68 9.16 -2.01 10.66
N THR A 69 8.32 -1.42 11.50
CA THR A 69 8.76 -0.54 12.59
C THR A 69 9.62 -1.30 13.60
N ASN A 70 9.35 -2.58 13.88
CA ASN A 70 10.20 -3.37 14.77
C ASN A 70 11.52 -3.80 14.11
N LEU A 71 11.58 -4.01 12.80
CA LEU A 71 12.86 -4.17 12.10
C LEU A 71 13.72 -2.89 12.14
N LEU A 72 13.09 -1.70 12.12
CA LEU A 72 13.80 -0.44 12.37
C LEU A 72 14.21 -0.29 13.84
N ARG A 73 13.34 -0.72 14.76
CA ARG A 73 13.58 -0.67 16.20
C ARG A 73 14.79 -1.50 16.61
N VAL A 74 14.96 -2.72 16.09
CA VAL A 74 16.15 -3.54 16.39
C VAL A 74 17.46 -2.83 16.02
N GLN A 75 17.49 -1.99 14.97
CA GLN A 75 18.68 -1.18 14.64
C GLN A 75 19.03 -0.17 15.73
N GLN A 76 18.04 0.39 16.43
CA GLN A 76 18.28 1.31 17.56
C GLN A 76 18.96 0.62 18.75
N PHE A 77 18.93 -0.71 18.77
CA PHE A 77 19.61 -1.60 19.72
C PHE A 77 20.86 -2.27 19.10
N GLY A 78 21.39 -1.75 17.98
CA GLY A 78 22.62 -2.22 17.35
C GLY A 78 22.50 -3.56 16.62
N ILE A 79 21.28 -4.06 16.40
CA ILE A 79 21.01 -5.33 15.71
C ILE A 79 20.73 -5.05 14.23
N GLN A 80 21.30 -5.84 13.33
CA GLN A 80 21.14 -5.72 11.90
C GLN A 80 19.85 -6.43 11.43
N PRO A 81 18.87 -5.70 10.87
CA PRO A 81 17.64 -6.30 10.38
C PRO A 81 17.85 -6.96 9.02
N ILE A 82 17.18 -8.10 8.85
CA ILE A 82 17.05 -8.83 7.59
C ILE A 82 15.57 -8.83 7.20
N ALA A 83 15.24 -8.28 6.04
CA ALA A 83 13.92 -8.43 5.44
C ALA A 83 13.98 -9.59 4.44
N LEU A 84 13.32 -10.69 4.79
CA LEU A 84 13.23 -11.88 3.92
C LEU A 84 12.00 -11.75 3.03
N ILE A 85 12.22 -11.64 1.73
CA ILE A 85 11.17 -11.59 0.71
C ILE A 85 10.83 -13.03 0.30
N GLY A 86 9.56 -13.40 0.46
CA GLY A 86 9.06 -14.74 0.22
C GLY A 86 8.80 -15.07 -1.26
N GLY A 87 9.81 -14.92 -2.14
CA GLY A 87 9.63 -15.15 -3.58
C GLY A 87 9.22 -16.58 -3.97
N ALA A 88 9.64 -17.58 -3.18
CA ALA A 88 9.21 -18.97 -3.31
C ALA A 88 7.97 -19.28 -2.47
N THR A 89 7.97 -18.87 -1.19
CA THR A 89 6.86 -19.15 -0.25
C THR A 89 5.54 -18.52 -0.69
N ALA A 90 5.56 -17.35 -1.35
CA ALA A 90 4.35 -16.74 -1.90
C ALA A 90 3.73 -17.53 -3.07
N ARG A 91 4.50 -18.39 -3.76
CA ARG A 91 3.98 -19.29 -4.81
C ARG A 91 3.21 -20.47 -4.21
N ILE A 92 3.44 -20.77 -2.94
CA ILE A 92 2.83 -21.88 -2.18
C ILE A 92 1.63 -21.35 -1.36
N GLY A 93 1.88 -20.34 -0.52
CA GLY A 93 0.88 -19.68 0.32
C GLY A 93 0.84 -20.17 1.77
N ASP A 94 0.94 -19.23 2.72
CA ASP A 94 0.77 -19.51 4.16
C ASP A 94 -0.70 -19.83 4.51
N PRO A 95 -1.00 -20.99 5.12
CA PRO A 95 -2.34 -21.35 5.60
C PRO A 95 -2.76 -20.65 6.90
N SER A 96 -1.84 -19.98 7.61
CA SER A 96 -2.09 -19.40 8.94
C SER A 96 -3.20 -18.34 8.92
N GLY A 97 -4.18 -18.50 9.82
CA GLY A 97 -5.26 -17.53 10.02
C GLY A 97 -6.29 -17.44 8.89
N ARG A 98 -6.40 -18.47 8.03
CA ARG A 98 -7.42 -18.55 6.95
C ARG A 98 -8.19 -19.86 6.95
N THR A 99 -9.36 -19.85 6.31
CA THR A 99 -10.29 -21.01 6.22
C THR A 99 -10.39 -21.60 4.81
N THR A 100 -9.78 -20.97 3.79
CA THR A 100 -9.85 -21.39 2.37
C THR A 100 -8.47 -21.41 1.75
N GLU A 101 -8.28 -22.25 0.73
CA GLU A 101 -7.04 -22.36 -0.03
C GLU A 101 -6.72 -21.07 -0.83
N ARG A 102 -5.44 -20.78 -1.05
CA ARG A 102 -5.02 -19.63 -1.88
C ARG A 102 -5.15 -19.94 -3.37
N ASN A 103 -5.58 -18.92 -4.13
CA ASN A 103 -5.44 -18.95 -5.58
C ASN A 103 -3.97 -18.85 -5.98
N THR A 104 -3.53 -19.72 -6.89
CA THR A 104 -2.18 -19.68 -7.47
C THR A 104 -1.94 -18.36 -8.19
N ILE A 105 -0.87 -17.66 -7.83
CA ILE A 105 -0.44 -16.41 -8.48
C ILE A 105 0.61 -16.78 -9.54
N SER A 106 0.55 -16.19 -10.73
CA SER A 106 1.56 -16.45 -11.77
C SER A 106 2.94 -15.96 -11.35
N GLU A 107 4.00 -16.61 -11.86
CA GLU A 107 5.37 -16.31 -11.48
C GLU A 107 5.75 -14.85 -11.75
N ASP A 108 5.35 -14.31 -12.91
CA ASP A 108 5.58 -12.91 -13.29
C ASP A 108 4.94 -11.93 -12.29
N ILE A 109 3.76 -12.26 -11.75
CA ILE A 109 3.09 -11.41 -10.76
C ILE A 109 3.84 -11.49 -9.43
N VAL A 110 4.25 -12.68 -8.99
CA VAL A 110 5.01 -12.85 -7.74
C VAL A 110 6.34 -12.11 -7.83
N GLU A 111 7.04 -12.17 -8.96
CA GLU A 111 8.30 -11.46 -9.15
C GLU A 111 8.12 -9.94 -9.13
N ASN A 112 7.11 -9.42 -9.83
CA ASN A 112 6.79 -7.98 -9.81
C ASN A 112 6.37 -7.51 -8.42
N ASN A 113 5.59 -8.31 -7.69
CA ASN A 113 5.23 -8.02 -6.31
C ASN A 113 6.46 -8.03 -5.41
N ALA A 114 7.37 -9.00 -5.56
CA ALA A 114 8.60 -9.10 -4.78
C ALA A 114 9.49 -7.87 -4.98
N LYS A 115 9.65 -7.40 -6.22
CA LYS A 115 10.37 -6.15 -6.54
C LYS A 115 9.70 -4.94 -5.88
N SER A 116 8.38 -4.85 -5.97
CA SER A 116 7.61 -3.71 -5.42
C SER A 116 7.68 -3.67 -3.90
N VAL A 117 7.51 -4.82 -3.23
CA VAL A 117 7.66 -4.96 -1.77
C VAL A 117 9.09 -4.65 -1.34
N THR A 118 10.10 -5.15 -2.05
CA THR A 118 11.52 -4.85 -1.76
C THR A 118 11.79 -3.35 -1.79
N ASN A 119 11.37 -2.67 -2.85
CA ASN A 119 11.54 -1.22 -2.99
C ASN A 119 10.79 -0.46 -1.89
N GLN A 120 9.61 -0.93 -1.50
CA GLN A 120 8.83 -0.32 -0.44
C GLN A 120 9.50 -0.48 0.93
N VAL A 121 10.05 -1.65 1.25
CA VAL A 121 10.84 -1.87 2.48
C VAL A 121 12.05 -0.93 2.50
N LEU A 122 12.82 -0.88 1.41
CA LEU A 122 14.00 -0.02 1.31
C LEU A 122 13.64 1.47 1.50
N SER A 123 12.59 1.95 0.84
CA SER A 123 12.14 3.34 0.96
C SER A 123 11.71 3.69 2.39
N ILE A 124 10.99 2.79 3.07
CA ILE A 124 10.59 2.99 4.47
C ILE A 124 11.82 3.10 5.38
N PHE A 125 12.84 2.27 5.15
CA PHE A 125 14.09 2.36 5.91
C PHE A 125 14.84 3.67 5.63
N GLU A 126 14.96 4.07 4.37
CA GLU A 126 15.61 5.32 3.96
C GLU A 126 14.92 6.57 4.55
N ASN A 127 13.60 6.52 4.76
CA ASN A 127 12.87 7.60 5.42
C ASN A 127 13.17 7.71 6.93
N ALA A 128 13.66 6.65 7.55
CA ALA A 128 13.90 6.56 9.00
C ALA A 128 15.38 6.67 9.39
N THR A 129 16.29 6.08 8.61
CA THR A 129 17.70 5.90 8.96
C THR A 129 18.58 5.77 7.72
N ASP A 130 19.86 6.13 7.85
CA ASP A 130 20.87 5.94 6.81
C ASP A 130 21.34 4.47 6.72
N GLN A 131 21.00 3.62 7.69
CA GLN A 131 21.38 2.20 7.73
C GLN A 131 20.34 1.31 7.05
N LYS A 132 20.72 0.71 5.93
CA LYS A 132 19.83 -0.18 5.17
C LYS A 132 19.68 -1.55 5.83
N PRO A 133 18.51 -2.20 5.70
CA PRO A 133 18.34 -3.60 6.07
C PRO A 133 19.06 -4.49 5.04
N ILE A 134 19.37 -5.71 5.44
CA ILE A 134 19.77 -6.74 4.48
C ILE A 134 18.48 -7.26 3.84
N ILE A 135 18.40 -7.22 2.51
CA ILE A 135 17.31 -7.84 1.75
C ILE A 135 17.76 -9.22 1.29
N VAL A 136 16.94 -10.24 1.54
CA VAL A 136 17.18 -11.61 1.07
C VAL A 136 15.91 -12.09 0.39
N ASN A 137 16.02 -12.85 -0.71
CA ASN A 137 14.87 -13.50 -1.32
C ASN A 137 15.01 -15.02 -1.20
N ASN A 138 14.03 -15.71 -0.59
CA ASN A 138 14.11 -17.17 -0.42
C ASN A 138 14.07 -17.96 -1.73
N TYR A 139 13.73 -17.30 -2.85
CA TYR A 139 13.92 -17.87 -4.17
C TYR A 139 15.39 -18.17 -4.50
N GLU A 140 16.36 -17.52 -3.83
CA GLU A 140 17.80 -17.79 -3.98
C GLU A 140 18.16 -19.26 -3.70
N TRP A 141 17.51 -19.88 -2.71
CA TRP A 141 17.75 -21.29 -2.39
C TRP A 141 16.68 -22.23 -2.94
N PHE A 142 15.41 -21.85 -2.93
CA PHE A 142 14.35 -22.75 -3.42
C PHE A 142 14.25 -22.82 -4.94
N GLY A 143 14.60 -21.75 -5.67
CA GLY A 143 14.41 -21.69 -7.13
C GLY A 143 15.17 -22.75 -7.91
N ASN A 144 16.33 -23.17 -7.39
CA ASN A 144 17.20 -24.18 -8.00
C ASN A 144 17.27 -25.49 -7.19
N MET A 145 16.45 -25.65 -6.14
CA MET A 145 16.48 -26.83 -5.28
C MET A 145 15.66 -27.96 -5.90
N GLY A 146 16.32 -29.08 -6.23
CA GLY A 146 15.63 -30.29 -6.65
C GLY A 146 14.75 -30.85 -5.53
N MET A 147 13.64 -31.52 -5.89
CA MET A 147 12.73 -32.13 -4.91
C MET A 147 13.44 -33.11 -3.97
N ILE A 148 14.42 -33.87 -4.47
CA ILE A 148 15.20 -34.81 -3.66
C ILE A 148 16.00 -34.07 -2.58
N ASP A 149 16.64 -32.96 -2.92
CA ASP A 149 17.41 -32.15 -1.97
C ASP A 149 16.50 -31.48 -0.94
N TYR A 150 15.34 -30.99 -1.38
CA TYR A 150 14.32 -30.46 -0.49
C TYR A 150 13.87 -31.49 0.55
N LEU A 151 13.53 -32.72 0.13
CA LEU A 151 13.12 -33.79 1.05
C LEU A 151 14.26 -34.20 2.00
N ARG A 152 15.51 -34.19 1.52
CA ARG A 152 16.68 -34.43 2.37
C ARG A 152 16.84 -33.36 3.45
N ASN A 153 16.64 -32.09 3.10
CA ASN A 153 16.68 -30.98 4.05
C ASN A 153 15.54 -31.04 5.08
N CYS A 154 14.40 -31.62 4.71
CA CYS A 154 13.26 -31.83 5.61
C CYS A 154 13.41 -33.05 6.53
N LYS A 155 14.46 -33.88 6.41
CA LYS A 155 14.60 -35.18 7.12
C LYS A 155 14.41 -35.09 8.64
N LYS A 156 14.77 -33.97 9.27
CA LYS A 156 14.68 -33.78 10.73
C LYS A 156 13.36 -33.16 11.19
N MET A 157 12.48 -32.80 10.26
CA MET A 157 11.17 -32.22 10.51
C MET A 157 10.16 -33.35 10.73
N GLN A 158 9.67 -33.48 11.96
CA GLN A 158 8.80 -34.59 12.32
C GLN A 158 7.33 -34.30 11.98
N LEU A 159 6.69 -35.22 11.27
CA LEU A 159 5.29 -35.09 10.88
C LEU A 159 4.35 -34.85 12.08
N GLY A 160 4.61 -35.51 13.21
CA GLY A 160 3.79 -35.34 14.42
C GLY A 160 3.81 -33.91 14.98
N GLU A 161 4.92 -33.18 14.85
CA GLU A 161 5.00 -31.76 15.24
C GLU A 161 4.22 -30.89 14.27
N MET A 162 4.42 -31.14 12.98
CA MET A 162 3.76 -30.42 11.89
C MET A 162 2.23 -30.50 11.98
N LEU A 163 1.69 -31.66 12.37
CA LEU A 163 0.25 -31.88 12.57
C LEU A 163 -0.30 -31.22 13.85
N ARG A 164 0.54 -30.97 14.85
CA ARG A 164 0.13 -30.31 16.11
C ARG A 164 0.04 -28.80 15.98
N MET A 165 0.64 -28.21 14.95
CA MET A 165 0.61 -26.78 14.74
C MET A 165 -0.84 -26.31 14.57
N GLY A 166 -1.25 -25.31 15.37
CA GLY A 166 -2.65 -24.87 15.45
C GLY A 166 -3.26 -24.51 14.09
N ALA A 167 -2.49 -23.84 13.23
CA ALA A 167 -2.91 -23.46 11.87
C ALA A 167 -3.21 -24.68 10.97
N VAL A 168 -2.40 -25.73 11.06
CA VAL A 168 -2.61 -26.97 10.30
C VAL A 168 -3.78 -27.75 10.90
N LYS A 169 -3.82 -27.89 12.22
CA LYS A 169 -4.88 -28.62 12.93
C LYS A 169 -6.27 -28.06 12.59
N SER A 170 -6.43 -26.73 12.57
CA SER A 170 -7.71 -26.12 12.19
C SER A 170 -8.09 -26.35 10.73
N ARG A 171 -7.12 -26.50 9.83
CA ARG A 171 -7.37 -26.70 8.39
C ARG A 171 -7.59 -28.16 8.02
N MET A 172 -7.05 -29.10 8.79
CA MET A 172 -7.22 -30.54 8.55
C MET A 172 -8.69 -30.95 8.48
N GLU A 173 -9.55 -30.37 9.31
CA GLU A 173 -11.00 -30.64 9.29
C GLU A 173 -11.66 -30.22 7.96
N SER A 174 -11.15 -29.15 7.35
CA SER A 174 -11.63 -28.61 6.06
C SER A 174 -10.87 -29.15 4.83
N GLY A 175 -9.85 -29.98 5.04
CA GLY A 175 -8.85 -30.36 4.04
C GLY A 175 -7.73 -29.31 3.90
N ILE A 176 -6.48 -29.80 3.89
CA ILE A 176 -5.26 -29.03 3.60
C ILE A 176 -4.49 -29.74 2.49
N SER A 177 -4.07 -29.00 1.46
CA SER A 177 -3.26 -29.58 0.38
C SER A 177 -1.82 -29.83 0.83
N PHE A 178 -1.13 -30.77 0.19
CA PHE A 178 0.29 -31.03 0.48
C PHE A 178 1.15 -29.76 0.26
N THR A 179 0.76 -28.93 -0.70
CA THR A 179 1.37 -27.63 -0.99
C THR A 179 1.28 -26.70 0.23
N GLU A 180 0.08 -26.42 0.75
CA GLU A 180 -0.10 -25.59 1.95
C GLU A 180 0.56 -26.21 3.18
N PHE A 181 0.49 -27.54 3.33
CA PHE A 181 1.13 -28.26 4.43
C PHE A 181 2.66 -28.12 4.43
N SER A 182 3.27 -28.04 3.24
CA SER A 182 4.72 -27.90 3.07
C SER A 182 5.23 -26.48 3.33
N TYR A 183 4.35 -25.49 3.51
CA TYR A 183 4.76 -24.11 3.81
C TYR A 183 5.62 -24.02 5.08
N GLN A 184 5.24 -24.74 6.13
CA GLN A 184 5.94 -24.71 7.43
C GLN A 184 7.38 -25.22 7.34
N THR A 185 7.66 -26.21 6.49
CA THR A 185 9.02 -26.74 6.30
C THR A 185 9.86 -25.76 5.50
N MET A 186 9.26 -25.05 4.53
CA MET A 186 9.93 -23.99 3.79
C MET A 186 10.33 -22.83 4.71
N GLN A 187 9.40 -22.34 5.54
CA GLN A 187 9.71 -21.25 6.49
C GLN A 187 10.74 -21.66 7.55
N ALA A 188 10.69 -22.90 8.04
CA ALA A 188 11.72 -23.43 8.95
C ALA A 188 13.09 -23.57 8.27
N TYR A 189 13.12 -23.90 6.99
CA TYR A 189 14.34 -23.96 6.20
C TYR A 189 14.91 -22.56 5.90
N ASP A 190 14.05 -21.56 5.65
CA ASP A 190 14.45 -20.16 5.53
C ASP A 190 15.25 -19.70 6.75
N TRP A 191 14.76 -20.00 7.97
CA TRP A 191 15.46 -19.64 9.19
C TRP A 191 16.81 -20.35 9.32
N TYR A 192 16.87 -21.64 8.99
CA TYR A 192 18.14 -22.38 8.95
C TYR A 192 19.14 -21.76 7.97
N MET A 193 18.70 -21.35 6.78
CA MET A 193 19.56 -20.68 5.79
C MET A 193 20.08 -19.33 6.29
N LEU A 194 19.24 -18.56 7.00
CA LEU A 194 19.63 -17.29 7.59
C LEU A 194 20.59 -17.46 8.79
N ASP A 195 20.42 -18.52 9.60
CA ASP A 195 21.39 -18.91 10.64
C ASP A 195 22.74 -19.26 9.99
N ASN A 196 22.75 -20.09 8.95
CA ASN A 196 23.99 -20.51 8.30
C ASN A 196 24.71 -19.35 7.57
N LYS A 197 23.97 -18.45 6.92
CA LYS A 197 24.55 -17.35 6.12
C LYS A 197 24.95 -16.12 6.95
N TYR A 198 24.20 -15.82 8.01
CA TYR A 198 24.37 -14.58 8.79
C TYR A 198 24.48 -14.80 10.30
N GLY A 199 24.25 -16.01 10.82
CA GLY A 199 24.06 -16.25 12.25
C GLY A 199 22.73 -15.70 12.77
N CYS A 200 21.74 -15.48 11.89
CA CYS A 200 20.46 -14.89 12.27
C CYS A 200 19.59 -15.89 13.03
N ARG A 201 19.55 -15.72 14.35
CA ARG A 201 18.86 -16.61 15.29
C ARG A 201 17.74 -15.93 16.06
N PHE A 202 17.29 -14.77 15.57
CA PHE A 202 16.15 -14.04 16.11
C PHE A 202 15.10 -13.75 15.03
N GLN A 203 13.86 -14.24 15.21
CA GLN A 203 12.75 -14.00 14.28
C GLN A 203 11.70 -13.04 14.86
N LEU A 204 11.23 -12.11 14.02
CA LEU A 204 10.04 -11.30 14.26
C LEU A 204 8.90 -11.82 13.37
N GLY A 205 7.72 -12.05 13.96
CA GLY A 205 6.53 -12.48 13.24
C GLY A 205 5.27 -11.79 13.74
N GLY A 206 4.16 -11.93 13.01
CA GLY A 206 2.83 -11.58 13.50
C GLY A 206 2.33 -12.57 14.57
N SER A 207 1.25 -12.25 15.26
CA SER A 207 0.68 -13.11 16.31
C SER A 207 0.24 -14.49 15.80
N ASP A 208 -0.03 -14.60 14.50
CA ASP A 208 -0.38 -15.83 13.78
C ASP A 208 0.83 -16.71 13.43
N GLN A 209 2.06 -16.22 13.61
CA GLN A 209 3.29 -16.93 13.23
C GLN A 209 3.92 -17.75 14.37
N LEU A 210 3.29 -17.84 15.55
CA LEU A 210 3.89 -18.49 16.72
C LEU A 210 4.25 -19.95 16.47
N GLY A 211 3.37 -20.70 15.80
CA GLY A 211 3.62 -22.10 15.47
C GLY A 211 4.81 -22.28 14.53
N HIS A 212 4.96 -21.39 13.54
CA HIS A 212 6.10 -21.41 12.61
C HIS A 212 7.40 -21.00 13.30
N LEU A 213 7.37 -20.04 14.23
CA LEU A 213 8.51 -19.68 15.07
C LEU A 213 8.96 -20.87 15.93
N ASP A 214 8.03 -21.50 16.64
CA ASP A 214 8.33 -22.65 17.49
C ASP A 214 8.96 -23.80 16.69
N PHE A 215 8.34 -24.14 15.57
CA PHE A 215 8.81 -25.19 14.68
C PHE A 215 10.20 -24.87 14.08
N GLY A 216 10.40 -23.63 13.63
CA GLY A 216 11.67 -23.17 13.07
C GLY A 216 12.81 -23.16 14.10
N ALA A 217 12.56 -22.69 15.31
CA ALA A 217 13.57 -22.66 16.36
C ALA A 217 14.00 -24.07 16.81
N HIS A 218 13.04 -25.00 16.94
CA HIS A 218 13.33 -26.41 17.17
C HIS A 218 14.09 -27.06 16.02
N ASN A 219 13.79 -26.68 14.77
CA ASN A 219 14.54 -27.14 13.60
C ASN A 219 16.01 -26.69 13.66
N ILE A 220 16.27 -25.41 13.96
CA ILE A 220 17.63 -24.90 14.18
C ILE A 220 18.33 -25.71 15.27
N LYS A 221 17.69 -25.86 16.44
CA LYS A 221 18.28 -26.60 17.56
C LYS A 221 18.65 -28.04 17.16
N ARG A 222 17.84 -28.72 16.36
CA ARG A 222 18.12 -30.08 15.88
C ARG A 222 19.25 -30.17 14.86
N LEU A 223 19.39 -29.16 14.00
CA LEU A 223 20.37 -29.15 12.91
C LEU A 223 21.74 -28.65 13.37
N THR A 224 21.77 -27.62 14.23
CA THR A 224 23.00 -26.89 14.57
C THR A 224 23.30 -26.88 16.07
N ASN A 225 22.38 -27.38 16.91
CA ASN A 225 22.44 -27.28 18.37
C ASN A 225 22.43 -25.82 18.90
N HIS A 226 22.23 -24.82 18.03
CA HIS A 226 22.16 -23.42 18.41
C HIS A 226 20.84 -23.08 19.12
N PHE A 227 20.91 -22.11 20.05
CA PHE A 227 19.73 -21.45 20.59
C PHE A 227 19.19 -20.43 19.56
N ALA A 228 17.88 -20.45 19.35
CA ALA A 228 17.15 -19.52 18.51
C ALA A 228 15.93 -19.01 19.29
N ALA A 229 15.59 -17.75 19.08
CA ALA A 229 14.51 -17.07 19.76
C ALA A 229 13.67 -16.25 18.80
N GLY A 230 12.52 -15.78 19.24
CA GLY A 230 11.80 -14.77 18.51
C GLY A 230 10.52 -14.35 19.18
N VAL A 231 9.88 -13.34 18.59
CA VAL A 231 8.70 -12.70 19.15
C VAL A 231 7.62 -12.55 18.09
N CYS A 232 6.39 -12.75 18.55
CA CYS A 232 5.19 -12.55 17.77
C CYS A 232 4.53 -11.24 18.22
N LEU A 233 4.55 -10.25 17.33
CA LEU A 233 3.96 -8.94 17.57
C LEU A 233 2.43 -9.03 17.49
N PRO A 234 1.69 -8.23 18.29
CA PRO A 234 0.24 -8.24 18.27
C PRO A 234 -0.31 -7.80 16.91
N LEU A 235 -1.47 -8.33 16.54
CA LEU A 235 -2.21 -7.79 15.40
C LEU A 235 -2.68 -6.37 15.75
N LEU A 236 -2.45 -5.45 14.83
CA LEU A 236 -3.09 -4.15 14.89
C LEU A 236 -4.60 -4.36 14.68
N VAL A 237 -5.42 -3.90 15.62
CA VAL A 237 -6.89 -3.97 15.57
C VAL A 237 -7.53 -2.60 15.79
N ASP A 238 -8.70 -2.37 15.21
CA ASP A 238 -9.53 -1.20 15.47
C ASP A 238 -10.30 -1.32 16.81
N SER A 239 -11.07 -0.28 17.17
CA SER A 239 -11.86 -0.25 18.41
C SER A 239 -12.97 -1.32 18.47
N ALA A 240 -13.36 -1.87 17.32
CA ALA A 240 -14.33 -2.97 17.22
C ALA A 240 -13.66 -4.35 17.19
N GLY A 241 -12.33 -4.42 17.34
CA GLY A 241 -11.56 -5.66 17.31
C GLY A 241 -11.28 -6.21 15.89
N ASN A 242 -11.64 -5.48 14.83
CA ASN A 242 -11.32 -5.90 13.47
C ASN A 242 -9.85 -5.60 13.16
N LYS A 243 -9.21 -6.45 12.33
CA LYS A 243 -7.84 -6.21 11.86
C LYS A 243 -7.73 -4.84 11.20
N LEU A 244 -6.78 -4.05 11.71
CA LEU A 244 -6.47 -2.70 11.27
C LEU A 244 -5.95 -2.79 9.82
N GLY A 245 -6.70 -2.19 8.92
CA GLY A 245 -6.49 -2.35 7.49
C GLY A 245 -7.78 -2.28 6.69
N LYS A 246 -8.92 -2.75 7.22
CA LYS A 246 -10.21 -2.51 6.56
C LYS A 246 -10.67 -1.08 6.84
N SER A 247 -10.62 -0.22 5.82
CA SER A 247 -11.23 1.11 5.90
C SER A 247 -12.74 1.00 6.10
N VAL A 248 -13.39 2.11 6.49
CA VAL A 248 -14.86 2.21 6.64
C VAL A 248 -15.61 2.00 5.30
N GLY A 249 -14.90 1.69 4.21
CA GLY A 249 -15.45 1.26 2.91
C GLY A 249 -14.98 -0.12 2.43
N GLY A 250 -14.40 -0.96 3.31
CA GLY A 250 -14.06 -2.36 3.02
C GLY A 250 -12.72 -2.61 2.30
N GLY A 251 -11.88 -1.59 2.10
CA GLY A 251 -10.58 -1.72 1.41
C GLY A 251 -9.37 -1.65 2.35
N SER A 252 -8.27 -2.32 1.99
CA SER A 252 -6.99 -2.28 2.73
C SER A 252 -6.38 -0.87 2.78
N LEU A 253 -5.87 -0.41 3.93
CA LEU A 253 -5.01 0.78 4.03
C LEU A 253 -3.60 0.43 3.55
N TRP A 254 -3.30 0.74 2.29
CA TRP A 254 -2.04 0.38 1.64
C TRP A 254 -0.92 1.36 2.01
N LEU A 255 0.33 0.88 1.95
CA LEU A 255 1.51 1.71 2.15
C LEU A 255 1.97 2.39 0.84
N ASP A 256 1.48 1.94 -0.33
CA ASP A 256 1.75 2.60 -1.62
C ASP A 256 0.83 3.81 -1.81
N SER A 257 1.45 4.98 -2.00
CA SER A 257 0.80 6.26 -2.30
C SER A 257 -0.22 6.22 -3.45
N LYS A 258 -0.06 5.33 -4.43
CA LYS A 258 -0.98 5.18 -5.57
C LYS A 258 -2.25 4.43 -5.20
N LYS A 259 -2.22 3.60 -4.16
CA LYS A 259 -3.37 2.82 -3.66
C LYS A 259 -4.03 3.51 -2.47
N THR A 260 -3.26 4.18 -1.64
CA THR A 260 -3.73 5.01 -0.54
C THR A 260 -2.88 6.27 -0.53
N SER A 261 -3.47 7.40 -0.91
CA SER A 261 -2.76 8.69 -0.95
C SER A 261 -2.19 9.03 0.43
N PRO A 262 -1.07 9.78 0.52
CA PRO A 262 -0.51 10.22 1.80
C PRO A 262 -1.51 10.98 2.68
N TYR A 263 -2.42 11.75 2.09
CA TYR A 263 -3.51 12.40 2.81
C TYR A 263 -4.44 11.40 3.50
N HIS A 264 -4.99 10.43 2.76
CA HIS A 264 -5.90 9.43 3.34
C HIS A 264 -5.19 8.58 4.41
N PHE A 265 -3.91 8.25 4.20
CA PHE A 265 -3.09 7.57 5.19
C PHE A 265 -2.95 8.41 6.46
N TYR A 266 -2.54 9.67 6.35
CA TYR A 266 -2.45 10.60 7.48
C TYR A 266 -3.80 10.77 8.19
N GLN A 267 -4.87 10.99 7.43
CA GLN A 267 -6.22 11.20 7.97
C GLN A 267 -6.71 10.01 8.78
N TYR A 268 -6.43 8.78 8.33
CA TYR A 268 -6.76 7.56 9.05
C TYR A 268 -6.25 7.61 10.50
N PHE A 269 -4.97 7.97 10.69
CA PHE A 269 -4.38 8.09 12.04
C PHE A 269 -4.90 9.30 12.81
N THR A 270 -5.11 10.44 12.15
CA THR A 270 -5.66 11.63 12.84
C THR A 270 -7.08 11.41 13.37
N GLN A 271 -7.83 10.49 12.79
CA GLN A 271 -9.23 10.21 13.10
C GLN A 271 -9.41 9.09 14.14
N LEU A 272 -8.33 8.53 14.67
CA LEU A 272 -8.38 7.52 15.72
C LEU A 272 -9.04 8.04 16.99
N HIS A 273 -9.71 7.13 17.70
CA HIS A 273 -10.11 7.33 19.09
C HIS A 273 -8.88 7.50 19.98
N ASP A 274 -9.04 8.25 21.07
CA ASP A 274 -7.96 8.61 22.00
C ASP A 274 -7.18 7.37 22.49
N ASP A 275 -7.88 6.37 23.05
CA ASP A 275 -7.26 5.13 23.53
C ASP A 275 -6.46 4.40 22.45
N LYS A 276 -6.99 4.38 21.21
CA LYS A 276 -6.34 3.70 20.09
C LYS A 276 -5.12 4.48 19.61
N ALA A 277 -5.16 5.81 19.64
CA ALA A 277 -4.04 6.66 19.30
C ALA A 277 -2.88 6.47 20.28
N GLU A 278 -3.16 6.41 21.59
CA GLU A 278 -2.17 6.10 22.62
C GLU A 278 -1.54 4.72 22.42
N GLU A 279 -2.38 3.70 22.17
CA GLU A 279 -1.92 2.33 21.94
C GLU A 279 -1.01 2.24 20.70
N LEU A 280 -1.42 2.81 19.57
CA LEU A 280 -0.63 2.78 18.35
C LEU A 280 0.65 3.62 18.47
N LEU A 281 0.62 4.72 19.23
CA LEU A 281 1.81 5.50 19.50
C LEU A 281 2.87 4.69 20.25
N LEU A 282 2.47 3.93 21.28
CA LEU A 282 3.37 3.01 21.99
C LEU A 282 3.96 1.93 21.08
N GLN A 283 3.12 1.35 20.20
CA GLN A 283 3.49 0.22 19.35
C GLN A 283 4.37 0.62 18.14
N LEU A 284 4.02 1.72 17.46
CA LEU A 284 4.59 2.09 16.17
C LEU A 284 5.67 3.18 16.25
N SER A 285 5.70 4.01 17.29
CA SER A 285 6.66 5.11 17.39
C SER A 285 8.08 4.59 17.61
N LEU A 286 9.03 5.15 16.86
CA LEU A 286 10.47 4.89 16.97
C LEU A 286 11.14 5.80 18.01
N ARG A 287 10.38 6.68 18.69
CA ARG A 287 10.87 7.51 19.81
C ARG A 287 11.15 6.65 21.05
N SER A 288 11.91 7.19 21.99
CA SER A 288 12.14 6.54 23.29
C SER A 288 10.83 6.36 24.05
N ILE A 289 10.79 5.37 24.95
CA ILE A 289 9.60 5.12 25.77
C ILE A 289 9.23 6.33 26.64
N ASP A 290 10.23 7.07 27.13
CA ASP A 290 10.03 8.28 27.94
C ASP A 290 9.39 9.41 27.13
N GLU A 291 9.82 9.61 25.88
CA GLU A 291 9.18 10.58 24.97
C GLU A 291 7.73 10.20 24.67
N VAL A 292 7.47 8.92 24.37
CA VAL A 292 6.12 8.43 24.06
C VAL A 292 5.20 8.59 25.27
N THR A 293 5.66 8.22 26.47
CA THR A 293 4.87 8.39 27.71
C THR A 293 4.62 9.86 28.03
N GLY A 294 5.57 10.75 27.72
CA GLY A 294 5.38 12.21 27.78
C GLY A 294 4.25 12.70 26.87
N ILE A 295 4.24 12.26 25.60
CA ILE A 295 3.18 12.61 24.63
C ILE A 295 1.81 12.08 25.09
N VAL A 296 1.75 10.84 25.57
CA VAL A 296 0.51 10.25 26.11
C VAL A 296 0.00 11.06 27.30
N LYS A 297 0.89 11.49 28.20
CA LYS A 297 0.52 12.33 29.35
C LYS A 297 -0.02 13.69 28.90
N GLU A 298 0.61 14.33 27.92
CA GLU A 298 0.13 15.59 27.34
C GLU A 298 -1.26 15.42 26.70
N HIS A 299 -1.44 14.34 25.93
CA HIS A 299 -2.72 14.03 25.30
C HIS A 299 -3.84 13.87 26.33
N ARG A 300 -3.62 13.10 27.40
CA ARG A 300 -4.60 12.91 28.48
C ARG A 300 -4.95 14.20 29.20
N ASN A 301 -4.00 15.12 29.34
CA ASN A 301 -4.25 16.44 29.93
C ASN A 301 -5.01 17.39 28.99
N SER A 302 -5.15 17.06 27.70
CA SER A 302 -5.74 17.94 26.69
C SER A 302 -6.33 17.15 25.51
N LEU A 303 -7.31 16.26 25.79
CA LEU A 303 -7.92 15.39 24.78
C LEU A 303 -8.42 16.17 23.55
N GLY A 304 -9.00 17.36 23.75
CA GLY A 304 -9.48 18.22 22.66
C GLY A 304 -8.41 18.68 21.66
N LYS A 305 -7.13 18.68 22.03
CA LYS A 305 -6.02 19.01 21.12
C LYS A 305 -5.59 17.86 20.22
N ARG A 306 -5.99 16.62 20.55
CA ARG A 306 -5.68 15.41 19.76
C ARG A 306 -4.19 15.18 19.52
N VAL A 307 -3.37 15.48 20.54
CA VAL A 307 -1.89 15.43 20.46
C VAL A 307 -1.41 14.05 20.01
N ALA A 308 -1.89 12.97 20.64
CA ALA A 308 -1.47 11.60 20.29
C ALA A 308 -1.79 11.26 18.83
N GLN A 309 -2.98 11.61 18.34
CA GLN A 309 -3.39 11.37 16.95
C GLN A 309 -2.52 12.12 15.95
N ILE A 310 -2.21 13.39 16.23
CA ILE A 310 -1.35 14.20 15.36
C ILE A 310 0.06 13.60 15.35
N GLU A 311 0.63 13.33 16.52
CA GLU A 311 1.98 12.80 16.64
C GLU A 311 2.17 11.46 15.92
N ILE A 312 1.24 10.51 16.12
CA ILE A 312 1.34 9.23 15.43
C ILE A 312 1.13 9.38 13.92
N ALA A 313 0.15 10.20 13.49
CA ALA A 313 -0.11 10.43 12.07
C ALA A 313 1.10 11.04 11.37
N GLU A 314 1.75 12.02 11.99
CA GLU A 314 2.97 12.63 11.44
C GLU A 314 4.11 11.64 11.33
N GLU A 315 4.37 10.88 12.41
CA GLU A 315 5.49 9.94 12.47
C GLU A 315 5.35 8.82 11.45
N VAL A 316 4.19 8.14 11.39
CA VAL A 316 3.97 7.02 10.46
C VAL A 316 3.83 7.48 9.01
N THR A 317 3.25 8.66 8.75
CA THR A 317 3.15 9.20 7.38
C THR A 317 4.54 9.58 6.87
N LYS A 318 5.38 10.19 7.71
CA LYS A 318 6.77 10.47 7.35
C LYS A 318 7.57 9.19 7.11
N LEU A 319 7.36 8.18 7.94
CA LEU A 319 8.02 6.89 7.79
C LEU A 319 7.66 6.22 6.44
N VAL A 320 6.37 6.20 6.09
CA VAL A 320 5.87 5.48 4.91
C VAL A 320 6.04 6.28 3.61
N HIS A 321 5.75 7.58 3.64
CA HIS A 321 5.69 8.44 2.45
C HIS A 321 6.78 9.52 2.43
N GLY A 322 7.73 9.47 3.34
CA GLY A 322 8.80 10.45 3.46
C GLY A 322 8.30 11.84 3.89
N LYS A 323 9.24 12.78 3.98
CA LYS A 323 8.92 14.18 4.32
C LYS A 323 7.98 14.82 3.29
N ILE A 324 8.20 14.55 2.00
CA ILE A 324 7.38 15.09 0.91
C ILE A 324 5.92 14.64 1.04
N GLY A 325 5.70 13.36 1.31
CA GLY A 325 4.35 12.81 1.51
C GLY A 325 3.67 13.35 2.77
N LEU A 326 4.41 13.52 3.87
CA LEU A 326 3.88 14.17 5.08
C LEU A 326 3.48 15.63 4.81
N ASP A 327 4.36 16.41 4.19
CA ASP A 327 4.11 17.82 3.89
C ASP A 327 2.90 17.96 2.95
N SER A 328 2.76 17.04 1.97
CA SER A 328 1.58 16.93 1.11
C SER A 328 0.31 16.65 1.91
N ALA A 329 0.34 15.66 2.81
CA ALA A 329 -0.80 15.31 3.65
C ALA A 329 -1.24 16.47 4.55
N LYS A 330 -0.29 17.21 5.14
CA LYS A 330 -0.56 18.41 5.94
C LYS A 330 -1.15 19.54 5.11
N ARG A 331 -0.61 19.81 3.91
CA ARG A 331 -1.18 20.81 2.98
C ARG A 331 -2.63 20.47 2.62
N CYS A 332 -2.91 19.24 2.21
CA CYS A 332 -4.27 18.78 1.90
C CYS A 332 -5.21 18.90 3.11
N THR A 333 -4.74 18.54 4.30
CA THR A 333 -5.50 18.68 5.55
C THR A 333 -5.85 20.14 5.86
N ASN A 334 -4.88 21.05 5.73
CA ASN A 334 -5.11 22.48 5.93
C ASN A 334 -6.04 23.09 4.88
N ALA A 335 -5.91 22.67 3.62
CA ALA A 335 -6.80 23.11 2.56
C ALA A 335 -8.26 22.71 2.83
N LEU A 336 -8.50 21.46 3.25
CA LEU A 336 -9.86 20.98 3.50
C LEU A 336 -10.44 21.40 4.85
N PHE A 337 -9.63 21.52 5.90
CA PHE A 337 -10.14 21.74 7.26
C PHE A 337 -9.60 22.99 7.95
N GLY A 338 -8.79 23.81 7.26
CA GLY A 338 -8.23 25.06 7.79
C GLY A 338 -9.25 26.18 8.02
N GLY A 339 -10.51 25.98 7.63
CA GLY A 339 -11.58 26.96 7.85
C GLY A 339 -11.29 28.27 7.11
N LYS A 340 -11.11 29.38 7.86
CA LYS A 340 -10.75 30.69 7.29
C LYS A 340 -9.33 30.73 6.72
N ASN A 341 -8.46 29.80 7.14
CA ASN A 341 -7.08 29.66 6.67
C ASN A 341 -6.95 28.54 5.63
N ALA A 342 -8.07 28.07 5.07
CA ALA A 342 -8.04 27.10 3.98
C ALA A 342 -7.33 27.71 2.78
N ASP A 343 -6.24 27.08 2.35
CA ASP A 343 -5.46 27.53 1.21
C ASP A 343 -5.40 26.42 0.16
N PHE A 344 -6.12 26.65 -0.94
CA PHE A 344 -6.14 25.75 -2.08
C PHE A 344 -5.11 26.13 -3.15
N SER A 345 -4.42 27.27 -3.01
CA SER A 345 -3.49 27.79 -4.03
C SER A 345 -2.19 27.01 -4.12
N ASN A 346 -1.82 26.35 -3.02
CA ASN A 346 -0.60 25.58 -2.87
C ASN A 346 -0.78 24.08 -3.15
N LEU A 347 -1.98 23.63 -3.57
CA LEU A 347 -2.24 22.24 -3.93
C LEU A 347 -1.83 21.96 -5.37
N GLN A 348 -1.05 20.90 -5.57
CA GLN A 348 -0.68 20.43 -6.90
C GLN A 348 -1.81 19.61 -7.54
N LYS A 349 -1.89 19.62 -8.86
CA LYS A 349 -2.92 18.90 -9.63
C LYS A 349 -3.03 17.43 -9.23
N ASP A 350 -1.89 16.74 -9.12
CA ASP A 350 -1.86 15.32 -8.79
C ASP A 350 -2.34 15.05 -7.35
N GLU A 351 -2.04 15.95 -6.40
CA GLU A 351 -2.52 15.87 -5.01
C GLU A 351 -4.05 16.00 -4.97
N ILE A 352 -4.60 16.96 -5.72
CA ILE A 352 -6.04 17.19 -5.83
C ILE A 352 -6.74 15.97 -6.45
N LEU A 353 -6.19 15.41 -7.53
CA LEU A 353 -6.77 14.24 -8.18
C LEU A 353 -6.70 12.99 -7.29
N GLN A 354 -5.60 12.78 -6.55
CA GLN A 354 -5.49 11.67 -5.59
C GLN A 354 -6.43 11.82 -4.39
N LEU A 355 -6.68 13.05 -3.96
CA LEU A 355 -7.55 13.37 -2.84
C LEU A 355 -9.03 13.06 -3.13
N PHE A 356 -9.49 13.38 -4.34
CA PHE A 356 -10.90 13.24 -4.70
C PHE A 356 -11.21 12.00 -5.53
N GLY A 357 -10.22 11.45 -6.26
CA GLY A 357 -10.32 10.25 -7.08
C GLY A 357 -11.16 10.41 -8.34
N THR A 358 -12.38 10.95 -8.21
CA THR A 358 -13.31 11.23 -9.29
C THR A 358 -13.67 12.71 -9.34
N THR A 359 -14.00 13.18 -10.53
CA THR A 359 -14.47 14.54 -10.79
C THR A 359 -15.93 14.52 -11.23
N VAL A 360 -16.72 15.46 -10.73
CA VAL A 360 -18.04 15.77 -11.26
C VAL A 360 -17.89 16.46 -12.61
N ASP A 361 -18.63 15.98 -13.59
CA ASP A 361 -18.56 16.43 -14.97
C ASP A 361 -19.37 17.70 -15.20
N LEU A 362 -18.70 18.74 -15.71
CA LEU A 362 -19.27 20.07 -15.91
C LEU A 362 -19.82 20.34 -17.32
N ARG A 363 -19.90 19.34 -18.22
CA ARG A 363 -20.28 19.52 -19.64
C ARG A 363 -21.56 20.33 -19.89
N ASN A 364 -22.56 20.23 -19.01
CA ASN A 364 -23.86 20.87 -19.17
C ASN A 364 -24.19 21.79 -17.97
N VAL A 365 -23.17 22.38 -17.37
CA VAL A 365 -23.30 23.26 -16.20
C VAL A 365 -22.85 24.67 -16.59
N GLU A 366 -23.81 25.57 -16.71
CA GLU A 366 -23.61 26.98 -17.08
C GLU A 366 -23.66 27.92 -15.86
N THR A 367 -24.38 27.53 -14.80
CA THR A 367 -24.55 28.36 -13.60
C THR A 367 -24.11 27.66 -12.32
N ILE A 368 -23.80 28.45 -11.30
CA ILE A 368 -23.50 27.95 -9.95
C ILE A 368 -24.70 27.21 -9.36
N GLY A 369 -25.93 27.61 -9.68
CA GLY A 369 -27.15 26.88 -9.29
C GLY A 369 -27.21 25.47 -9.86
N GLN A 370 -26.90 25.30 -11.14
CA GLN A 370 -26.83 23.98 -11.78
C GLN A 370 -25.71 23.12 -11.20
N LEU A 371 -24.56 23.73 -10.87
CA LEU A 371 -23.47 23.05 -10.19
C LEU A 371 -23.89 22.56 -8.80
N ALA A 372 -24.60 23.39 -8.05
CA ALA A 372 -25.13 23.02 -6.75
C ALA A 372 -26.14 21.87 -6.86
N ASP A 373 -27.04 21.90 -7.84
CA ASP A 373 -28.00 20.82 -8.07
C ASP A 373 -27.32 19.50 -8.47
N LEU A 374 -26.29 19.55 -9.31
CA LEU A 374 -25.54 18.37 -9.76
C LEU A 374 -24.71 17.72 -8.62
N THR A 375 -24.16 18.53 -7.72
CA THR A 375 -23.28 18.08 -6.62
C THR A 375 -24.06 17.70 -5.35
N ARG A 376 -25.39 17.84 -5.35
CA ARG A 376 -26.25 17.45 -4.23
C ARG A 376 -27.04 16.19 -4.56
N THR A 377 -26.98 15.20 -3.68
CA THR A 377 -27.67 13.91 -3.84
C THR A 377 -28.94 13.76 -3.00
N ASP A 378 -29.31 14.79 -2.24
CA ASP A 378 -30.46 14.74 -1.33
C ASP A 378 -31.75 15.20 -2.01
N LYS A 379 -32.90 14.96 -1.36
CA LYS A 379 -34.23 15.32 -1.89
C LYS A 379 -34.47 16.82 -2.13
N VAL A 380 -33.68 17.69 -1.48
CA VAL A 380 -33.82 19.15 -1.62
C VAL A 380 -32.84 19.64 -2.68
N LYS A 381 -33.33 20.48 -3.61
CA LYS A 381 -32.50 21.10 -4.66
C LYS A 381 -31.33 21.87 -4.06
N GLY A 382 -30.15 21.65 -4.61
CA GLY A 382 -28.93 22.35 -4.19
C GLY A 382 -29.04 23.87 -4.38
N SER A 383 -29.67 24.31 -5.47
CA SER A 383 -29.92 25.71 -5.78
C SER A 383 -30.79 26.44 -4.73
N GLU A 384 -31.59 25.72 -3.94
CA GLU A 384 -32.33 26.28 -2.80
C GLU A 384 -31.49 26.33 -1.53
N LEU A 385 -30.72 25.28 -1.25
CA LEU A 385 -29.86 25.20 -0.07
C LEU A 385 -28.67 26.15 -0.17
N MET A 386 -28.16 26.42 -1.37
CA MET A 386 -27.06 27.39 -1.56
C MET A 386 -27.47 28.79 -1.09
N LYS A 387 -28.72 29.21 -1.30
CA LYS A 387 -29.25 30.51 -0.83
C LYS A 387 -29.19 30.64 0.70
N LYS A 388 -29.25 29.52 1.42
CA LYS A 388 -29.09 29.45 2.88
C LYS A 388 -27.62 29.43 3.33
N GLY A 389 -26.67 29.63 2.41
CA GLY A 389 -25.24 29.67 2.68
C GLY A 389 -24.59 28.31 2.92
N ALA A 390 -25.24 27.22 2.49
CA ALA A 390 -24.76 25.85 2.66
C ALA A 390 -23.78 25.38 1.57
N PHE A 391 -23.58 26.18 0.53
CA PHE A 391 -22.76 25.85 -0.64
C PHE A 391 -21.58 26.80 -0.80
N SER A 392 -20.41 26.26 -1.14
CA SER A 392 -19.21 27.05 -1.42
C SER A 392 -18.41 26.47 -2.57
N VAL A 393 -17.74 27.36 -3.30
CA VAL A 393 -16.82 27.05 -4.40
C VAL A 393 -15.45 27.61 -4.04
N ASN A 394 -14.43 26.76 -4.03
CA ASN A 394 -13.06 27.08 -3.61
C ASN A 394 -12.99 27.79 -2.25
N GLY A 395 -13.86 27.39 -1.31
CA GLY A 395 -13.98 27.99 0.03
C GLY A 395 -14.81 29.27 0.10
N MET A 396 -15.21 29.86 -1.03
CA MET A 396 -16.07 31.04 -1.07
C MET A 396 -17.54 30.65 -1.11
N LYS A 397 -18.36 31.17 -0.20
CA LYS A 397 -19.81 30.94 -0.20
C LYS A 397 -20.44 31.54 -1.45
N LYS A 398 -21.33 30.78 -2.09
CA LYS A 398 -22.10 31.24 -3.25
C LYS A 398 -23.58 31.23 -2.91
N LEU A 399 -24.24 32.38 -3.11
CA LEU A 399 -25.64 32.60 -2.74
C LEU A 399 -26.55 32.83 -3.94
N ASP A 400 -26.00 33.22 -5.09
CA ASP A 400 -26.75 33.49 -6.31
C ASP A 400 -26.74 32.27 -7.26
N PRO A 401 -27.88 31.59 -7.47
CA PRO A 401 -27.96 30.48 -8.41
C PRO A 401 -27.82 30.87 -9.88
N ALA A 402 -28.05 32.15 -10.22
CA ALA A 402 -27.96 32.67 -11.59
C ALA A 402 -26.53 33.06 -11.98
N GLU A 403 -25.60 33.09 -11.02
CA GLU A 403 -24.19 33.36 -11.26
C GLU A 403 -23.64 32.38 -12.30
N LYS A 404 -23.00 32.91 -13.35
CA LYS A 404 -22.40 32.10 -14.41
C LYS A 404 -21.15 31.39 -13.90
N LEU A 405 -21.05 30.10 -14.21
CA LEU A 405 -19.84 29.33 -13.98
C LEU A 405 -18.83 29.67 -15.08
N ASP A 406 -17.66 30.16 -14.68
CA ASP A 406 -16.60 30.60 -15.60
C ASP A 406 -15.19 30.26 -15.05
N ASN A 407 -14.16 30.68 -15.77
CA ASN A 407 -12.77 30.38 -15.41
C ASN A 407 -12.32 30.98 -14.07
N SER A 408 -13.01 32.01 -13.55
CA SER A 408 -12.69 32.59 -12.23
C SER A 408 -13.00 31.63 -11.07
N HIS A 409 -13.81 30.60 -11.34
CA HIS A 409 -14.18 29.56 -10.40
C HIS A 409 -13.21 28.38 -10.39
N HIS A 410 -12.14 28.43 -11.18
CA HIS A 410 -11.10 27.41 -11.13
C HIS A 410 -10.19 27.59 -9.91
N LEU A 411 -9.66 26.47 -9.43
CA LEU A 411 -8.66 26.44 -8.38
C LEU A 411 -7.41 27.23 -8.83
N PRO A 412 -6.80 28.01 -7.93
CA PRO A 412 -5.56 28.70 -8.27
C PRO A 412 -4.49 27.68 -8.68
N ASN A 413 -3.70 28.01 -9.70
CA ASN A 413 -2.67 27.17 -10.31
C ASN A 413 -3.15 25.84 -10.93
N ASN A 414 -4.46 25.57 -10.92
CA ASN A 414 -5.06 24.36 -11.46
C ASN A 414 -6.27 24.72 -12.33
N PRO A 415 -6.04 25.37 -13.49
CA PRO A 415 -7.13 25.78 -14.39
C PRO A 415 -7.98 24.56 -14.75
N GLY A 416 -9.31 24.71 -14.80
CA GLY A 416 -10.23 23.63 -15.12
C GLY A 416 -10.52 22.64 -13.99
N LEU A 417 -10.03 22.87 -12.77
CA LEU A 417 -10.52 22.15 -11.59
C LEU A 417 -11.29 23.11 -10.68
N THR A 418 -12.45 22.71 -10.20
CA THR A 418 -13.31 23.50 -9.32
C THR A 418 -13.62 22.67 -8.08
N LEU A 419 -13.31 23.18 -6.89
CA LEU A 419 -13.64 22.49 -5.65
C LEU A 419 -14.97 22.98 -5.09
N VAL A 420 -15.89 22.06 -4.86
CA VAL A 420 -17.20 22.32 -4.30
C VAL A 420 -17.27 21.78 -2.87
N CYS A 421 -17.88 22.52 -1.95
CA CYS A 421 -18.14 22.06 -0.60
C CYS A 421 -19.56 22.35 -0.13
N TRP A 422 -20.20 21.31 0.41
CA TRP A 422 -21.47 21.37 1.12
C TRP A 422 -21.24 21.41 2.64
N GLY A 423 -21.72 22.47 3.28
CA GLY A 423 -21.58 22.70 4.72
C GLY A 423 -20.12 22.96 5.11
N LYS A 424 -19.55 22.09 5.97
CA LYS A 424 -18.18 22.22 6.47
C LYS A 424 -17.23 21.09 6.04
N ARG A 425 -17.74 20.00 5.48
CA ARG A 425 -16.97 18.74 5.34
C ARG A 425 -17.25 17.93 4.07
N LYS A 426 -18.30 18.23 3.31
CA LYS A 426 -18.68 17.43 2.13
C LYS A 426 -18.08 18.06 0.87
N TYR A 427 -16.84 17.68 0.57
CA TYR A 427 -16.08 18.20 -0.56
C TYR A 427 -16.24 17.31 -1.80
N GLN A 428 -16.30 17.91 -2.98
CA GLN A 428 -16.31 17.24 -4.29
C GLN A 428 -15.49 18.06 -5.29
N LEU A 429 -14.69 17.38 -6.10
CA LEU A 429 -13.95 18.00 -7.19
C LEU A 429 -14.79 17.97 -8.47
N SER A 430 -14.82 19.07 -9.20
CA SER A 430 -15.52 19.20 -10.48
C SER A 430 -14.54 19.63 -11.56
N ALA A 431 -14.73 19.16 -12.78
CA ALA A 431 -13.84 19.51 -13.88
C ALA A 431 -14.56 19.47 -15.25
N PRO A 432 -14.20 20.36 -16.20
CA PRO A 432 -14.57 20.19 -17.59
C PRO A 432 -13.88 18.94 -18.16
N TYR A 433 -14.57 18.22 -19.05
CA TYR A 433 -14.19 16.94 -19.66
C TYR A 433 -12.69 16.76 -20.01
N LEU A 434 -11.99 17.84 -20.39
CA LEU A 434 -10.54 17.82 -20.70
C LEU A 434 -9.65 17.34 -19.55
N TYR A 435 -10.11 17.39 -18.30
CA TYR A 435 -9.36 16.97 -17.11
C TYR A 435 -9.64 15.53 -16.66
N MET A 436 -10.65 14.85 -17.24
CA MET A 436 -10.97 13.45 -16.95
C MET A 436 -9.95 12.45 -17.50
N SER A 437 -8.94 12.92 -18.26
CA SER A 437 -7.85 12.11 -18.81
C SER A 437 -6.83 11.59 -17.76
N GLY A 438 -7.03 11.90 -16.47
CA GLY A 438 -6.25 11.38 -15.36
C GLY A 438 -6.80 10.09 -14.72
N ALA A 439 -8.00 9.64 -15.08
CA ALA A 439 -8.46 8.31 -14.68
C ALA A 439 -7.65 7.27 -15.47
N ALA A 440 -6.79 6.53 -14.78
CA ALA A 440 -6.12 5.38 -15.36
C ALA A 440 -7.19 4.48 -16.00
N HIS A 441 -7.15 4.35 -17.33
CA HIS A 441 -7.95 3.35 -18.06
C HIS A 441 -7.96 2.04 -17.25
N SER A 442 -9.13 1.44 -17.06
CA SER A 442 -9.23 0.16 -16.35
C SER A 442 -8.28 -0.86 -17.02
N LYS A 443 -7.74 -1.83 -16.26
CA LYS A 443 -6.82 -2.85 -16.83
C LYS A 443 -7.42 -3.51 -18.08
N LEU A 444 -8.75 -3.70 -18.09
CA LEU A 444 -9.51 -4.21 -19.24
C LEU A 444 -9.48 -3.24 -20.44
N GLN A 445 -9.65 -1.94 -20.22
CA GLN A 445 -9.58 -0.91 -21.28
C GLN A 445 -8.17 -0.80 -21.87
N LYS A 446 -7.12 -0.85 -21.03
CA LYS A 446 -5.73 -0.86 -21.51
C LYS A 446 -5.44 -2.12 -22.33
N LEU A 447 -5.96 -3.27 -21.92
CA LEU A 447 -5.80 -4.54 -22.62
C LEU A 447 -6.52 -4.50 -23.98
N VAL A 448 -7.78 -4.08 -24.04
CA VAL A 448 -8.54 -3.93 -25.29
C VAL A 448 -7.84 -2.97 -26.26
N LEU A 449 -7.33 -1.84 -25.75
CA LEU A 449 -6.57 -0.87 -26.55
C LEU A 449 -5.22 -1.42 -27.03
N SER A 450 -4.53 -2.20 -26.20
CA SER A 450 -3.28 -2.88 -26.56
C SER A 450 -3.52 -3.87 -27.69
N THR A 451 -4.44 -4.81 -27.48
CA THR A 451 -4.78 -5.86 -28.44
C THR A 451 -5.22 -5.26 -29.76
N TYR A 452 -6.00 -4.18 -29.74
CA TYR A 452 -6.43 -3.51 -30.95
C TYR A 452 -5.30 -2.81 -31.71
N ARG A 453 -4.35 -2.19 -30.99
CA ARG A 453 -3.13 -1.63 -31.59
C ARG A 453 -2.27 -2.72 -32.20
N ASP A 454 -2.19 -3.88 -31.55
CA ASP A 454 -1.40 -5.01 -32.04
C ASP A 454 -2.05 -5.64 -33.27
N PHE A 455 -3.38 -5.77 -33.33
CA PHE A 455 -4.09 -6.17 -34.56
C PHE A 455 -3.86 -5.19 -35.72
N LEU A 456 -3.90 -3.88 -35.47
CA LEU A 456 -3.64 -2.86 -36.51
C LEU A 456 -2.17 -2.79 -36.95
N ARG A 457 -1.25 -3.20 -36.07
CA ARG A 457 0.18 -3.36 -36.37
C ARG A 457 0.42 -4.61 -37.21
N ALA A 458 -0.18 -5.74 -36.84
CA ALA A 458 -0.12 -6.99 -37.60
C ALA A 458 -0.76 -6.84 -38.99
N SER A 459 -1.83 -6.04 -39.10
CA SER A 459 -2.48 -5.74 -40.37
C SER A 459 -1.73 -4.68 -41.21
N ARG A 460 -0.47 -4.32 -40.89
CA ARG A 460 0.26 -3.22 -41.57
C ARG A 460 0.57 -3.50 -43.03
N ASN A 461 0.86 -4.75 -43.34
CA ASN A 461 1.26 -5.23 -44.68
C ASN A 461 0.14 -6.05 -45.34
N GLN A 462 -1.07 -5.99 -44.78
CA GLN A 462 -2.24 -6.73 -45.21
C GLN A 462 -3.21 -5.82 -45.95
N HIS A 463 -4.11 -6.41 -46.75
CA HIS A 463 -5.03 -5.69 -47.62
C HIS A 463 -5.87 -4.63 -46.85
N PRO A 464 -6.08 -3.41 -47.40
CA PRO A 464 -6.75 -2.31 -46.69
C PRO A 464 -8.14 -2.64 -46.14
N SER A 465 -8.87 -3.56 -46.77
CA SER A 465 -10.20 -4.03 -46.33
C SER A 465 -10.17 -4.69 -44.95
N ILE A 466 -9.08 -5.39 -44.60
CA ILE A 466 -8.90 -6.05 -43.29
C ILE A 466 -8.86 -5.00 -42.18
N ARG A 467 -8.22 -3.85 -42.41
CA ARG A 467 -8.22 -2.74 -41.45
C ARG A 467 -9.59 -2.11 -41.28
N THR A 468 -10.34 -1.98 -42.36
CA THR A 468 -11.70 -1.44 -42.32
C THR A 468 -12.63 -2.38 -41.57
N HIS A 469 -12.46 -3.69 -41.74
CA HIS A 469 -13.20 -4.71 -41.01
C HIS A 469 -12.87 -4.70 -39.51
N ILE A 470 -11.57 -4.71 -39.15
CA ILE A 470 -11.10 -4.55 -37.76
C ILE A 470 -11.67 -3.26 -37.12
N ARG A 471 -11.87 -2.18 -37.89
CA ARG A 471 -12.50 -0.92 -37.43
C ARG A 471 -14.00 -1.02 -37.23
N GLN A 472 -14.71 -1.68 -38.13
CA GLN A 472 -16.15 -1.88 -38.00
C GLN A 472 -16.47 -2.81 -36.84
N GLU A 473 -15.68 -3.88 -36.67
CA GLU A 473 -15.82 -4.83 -35.56
C GLU A 473 -15.52 -4.18 -34.20
N PHE A 474 -14.50 -3.32 -34.15
CA PHE A 474 -14.23 -2.51 -32.96
C PHE A 474 -15.38 -1.54 -32.65
N ARG A 475 -15.90 -0.82 -33.65
CA ARG A 475 -17.05 0.09 -33.47
C ARG A 475 -18.30 -0.65 -33.01
N ALA A 476 -18.56 -1.83 -33.56
CA ALA A 476 -19.67 -2.69 -33.16
C ALA A 476 -19.48 -3.18 -31.71
N SER A 477 -18.29 -3.64 -31.35
CA SER A 477 -17.96 -4.09 -29.98
C SER A 477 -17.92 -2.93 -28.97
N ALA A 478 -17.55 -1.73 -29.42
CA ALA A 478 -17.50 -0.49 -28.63
C ALA A 478 -18.89 -0.03 -28.17
N THR A 479 -19.99 -0.46 -28.81
CA THR A 479 -21.36 -0.21 -28.34
C THR A 479 -21.67 -0.87 -27.00
N ARG A 480 -20.82 -1.81 -26.54
CA ARG A 480 -20.90 -2.44 -25.21
C ARG A 480 -20.18 -1.64 -24.12
N PHE A 481 -19.47 -0.57 -24.49
CA PHE A 481 -18.81 0.38 -23.58
C PHE A 481 -19.61 1.68 -23.53
N ASP A 482 -19.47 2.46 -22.46
CA ASP A 482 -20.17 3.75 -22.32
C ASP A 482 -19.81 4.68 -23.49
N LYS A 483 -20.80 5.38 -24.09
CA LYS A 483 -20.63 6.29 -25.24
C LYS A 483 -19.52 7.32 -25.03
N SER A 484 -19.28 7.74 -23.78
CA SER A 484 -18.21 8.66 -23.42
C SER A 484 -16.81 8.05 -23.60
N GLU A 485 -16.64 6.75 -23.34
CA GLU A 485 -15.37 6.03 -23.50
C GLU A 485 -15.03 5.78 -24.96
N VAL A 486 -16.05 5.56 -25.81
CA VAL A 486 -15.90 5.39 -27.26
C VAL A 486 -15.23 6.60 -27.90
N LEU A 487 -15.62 7.81 -27.49
CA LEU A 487 -15.06 9.07 -28.00
C LEU A 487 -13.59 9.27 -27.60
N ILE A 488 -13.22 8.82 -26.39
CA ILE A 488 -11.84 8.89 -25.88
C ILE A 488 -10.94 7.92 -26.64
N ILE A 489 -11.41 6.69 -26.83
CA ILE A 489 -10.67 5.69 -27.60
C ILE A 489 -10.52 6.16 -29.06
N GLU A 490 -11.57 6.73 -29.64
CA GLU A 490 -11.54 7.30 -30.99
C GLU A 490 -10.54 8.47 -31.08
N HIS A 491 -10.47 9.33 -30.06
CA HIS A 491 -9.50 10.44 -30.01
C HIS A 491 -8.05 9.93 -30.01
N PHE A 492 -7.71 8.95 -29.17
CA PHE A 492 -6.36 8.36 -29.14
C PHE A 492 -6.03 7.59 -30.43
N LEU A 493 -7.04 6.99 -31.06
CA LEU A 493 -6.90 6.35 -32.36
C LEU A 493 -6.54 7.37 -33.44
N ARG A 494 -7.28 8.50 -33.50
CA ARG A 494 -7.03 9.60 -34.44
C ARG A 494 -5.65 10.23 -34.20
N ARG A 495 -5.22 10.38 -32.95
CA ARG A 495 -3.89 10.89 -32.59
C ARG A 495 -2.76 9.95 -33.04
N SER A 496 -2.92 8.65 -32.81
CA SER A 496 -1.95 7.62 -33.25
C SER A 496 -1.90 7.50 -34.78
N GLN A 497 -3.04 7.69 -35.46
CA GLN A 497 -3.13 7.76 -36.91
C GLN A 497 -2.43 8.99 -37.48
N ARG A 498 -2.61 10.17 -36.87
CA ARG A 498 -1.87 11.38 -37.26
C ARG A 498 -0.37 11.16 -37.14
N GLN A 499 0.12 10.61 -36.03
CA GLN A 499 1.54 10.27 -35.87
C GLN A 499 2.03 9.24 -36.91
N LEU A 500 1.19 8.25 -37.24
CA LEU A 500 1.51 7.24 -38.26
C LEU A 500 1.52 7.83 -39.69
N GLU A 501 0.63 8.77 -39.98
CA GLU A 501 0.56 9.49 -41.26
C GLU A 501 1.73 10.47 -41.41
N THR A 502 2.16 11.11 -40.31
CA THR A 502 3.38 11.94 -40.28
C THR A 502 4.62 11.09 -40.57
N ILE A 503 4.68 9.85 -40.07
CA ILE A 503 5.79 8.91 -40.32
C ILE A 503 5.73 8.32 -41.74
N ARG A 504 4.53 8.07 -42.28
CA ARG A 504 4.34 7.41 -43.59
C ARG A 504 4.44 8.33 -44.79
N LYS A 505 4.26 9.65 -44.63
CA LYS A 505 4.21 10.59 -45.75
C LYS A 505 5.57 10.95 -46.35
N GLY A 506 6.69 10.42 -45.84
CA GLY A 506 7.98 10.32 -46.56
C GLY A 506 8.60 11.61 -47.12
N GLN A 507 7.99 12.73 -46.79
CA GLN A 507 8.19 14.04 -47.35
C GLN A 507 7.37 14.93 -46.36
N ILE A 508 7.87 16.06 -45.84
CA ILE A 508 8.33 17.16 -46.69
C ILE A 508 7.79 16.94 -48.10
N GLU A 509 6.46 17.03 -48.24
CA GLU A 509 5.70 17.14 -49.50
C GLU A 509 5.11 15.87 -50.18
N LYS A 510 4.57 16.05 -51.37
CA LYS A 510 3.32 15.44 -51.83
C LYS A 510 3.54 14.17 -52.64
N ILE A 511 2.53 13.29 -52.69
CA ILE A 511 1.97 12.77 -53.94
C ILE A 511 0.53 12.27 -53.70
N SER A 512 -0.36 12.78 -54.53
CA SER A 512 -1.74 12.39 -54.83
C SER A 512 -1.71 11.51 -56.10
N VAL A 513 -2.48 10.42 -56.26
CA VAL A 513 -3.79 10.31 -56.95
C VAL A 513 -3.92 8.81 -57.32
N VAL A 514 -4.89 8.04 -56.77
CA VAL A 514 -6.22 7.61 -57.32
C VAL A 514 -6.20 6.21 -57.97
N GLU A 515 -7.13 5.37 -57.48
CA GLU A 515 -7.92 4.27 -58.11
C GLU A 515 -7.21 3.17 -58.96
N ASN A 516 -7.59 1.89 -59.00
CA ASN A 516 -8.93 1.32 -59.00
C ASN A 516 -8.90 -0.22 -58.75
N HIS A 517 -10.04 -0.73 -58.26
CA HIS A 517 -10.67 -2.03 -58.54
C HIS A 517 -10.26 -3.40 -57.91
N LYS A 518 -11.32 -3.99 -57.32
CA LYS A 518 -11.74 -5.41 -57.25
C LYS A 518 -11.04 -6.32 -56.25
N ASN A 519 -11.57 -6.42 -55.03
CA ASN A 519 -12.72 -7.25 -54.63
C ASN A 519 -13.03 -7.03 -53.14
#